data_AF-A0A841GEJ5-F1
#
_entry.id   AF-A0A841GEJ5-F1
#
_cell.length_a   1.000
_cell.length_b   1.000
_cell.length_c   1.000
_cell.angle_alpha   90.00
_cell.angle_beta   90.00
_cell.angle_gamma   90.00
#
_symmetry.space_group_name_H-M   'P 1'
#
loop_
_entity.id
_entity.type
_entity.pdbx_description
1 polymer ?
#
loop_
_entity_poly.entity_id
_entity_poly.type
_entity_poly.pdbx_seq_one_letter_code
_entity_poly.pdbx_strand_id
1 'polypeptide(L)'
;MIIQKLKQEHPYWGYRRICAMLRKQGKKINHKRVYRIMKENRLLLKKHIKKAKRSFQRKIVPTRPRQVLGIDMTKVMTKNVRMIRGILQ
;
A
#
# COMPACT_ATOMS: atom_id res chain seq x y z
N MET A 1 0.19 -8.31 30.20
CA MET A 1 -0.13 -6.87 30.00
C MET A 1 -1.36 -6.71 29.09
N ILE A 2 -2.26 -5.76 29.35
CA ILE A 2 -3.52 -5.55 28.57
C ILE A 2 -3.30 -5.41 27.05
N ILE A 3 -2.19 -4.79 26.63
CA ILE A 3 -1.83 -4.64 25.21
C ILE A 3 -1.53 -6.00 24.55
N GLN A 4 -0.88 -6.94 25.25
CA GLN A 4 -0.60 -8.27 24.75
C GLN A 4 -1.91 -9.08 24.57
N LYS A 5 -2.84 -8.97 25.53
CA LYS A 5 -4.15 -9.63 25.44
C LYS A 5 -4.96 -9.13 24.23
N LEU A 6 -5.05 -7.81 24.05
CA LEU A 6 -5.70 -7.20 22.88
C LEU A 6 -5.03 -7.59 21.55
N LYS A 7 -3.71 -7.80 21.56
CA LYS A 7 -2.98 -8.25 20.38
C LYS A 7 -3.20 -9.73 20.08
N GLN A 8 -3.39 -10.57 21.09
CA GLN A 8 -3.75 -11.98 20.94
C GLN A 8 -5.19 -12.12 20.41
N GLU A 9 -6.13 -11.35 20.94
CA GLU A 9 -7.52 -11.28 20.46
C GLU A 9 -7.59 -10.74 19.02
N HIS A 10 -6.73 -9.79 18.67
CA HIS A 10 -6.70 -9.16 17.34
C HIS A 10 -5.29 -9.12 16.72
N PRO A 11 -4.82 -10.24 16.13
CA PRO A 11 -3.46 -10.37 15.61
C PRO A 11 -3.10 -9.37 14.51
N TYR A 12 -4.08 -8.90 13.72
CA TYR A 12 -3.86 -7.96 12.62
C TYR A 12 -3.83 -6.49 13.04
N TRP A 13 -4.14 -6.17 14.30
CA TRP A 13 -4.20 -4.78 14.73
C TRP A 13 -2.81 -4.18 14.96
N GLY A 14 -2.61 -2.98 14.40
CA GLY A 14 -1.47 -2.12 14.71
C GLY A 14 -1.71 -1.27 15.96
N TYR A 15 -0.66 -0.59 16.42
CA TYR A 15 -0.68 0.23 17.64
C TYR A 15 -1.76 1.33 17.63
N ARG A 16 -2.15 1.84 16.46
CA ARG A 16 -3.22 2.85 16.32
C ARG A 16 -4.60 2.28 16.70
N ARG A 17 -4.93 1.07 16.23
CA ARG A 17 -6.21 0.40 16.54
C ARG A 17 -6.27 -0.01 18.01
N ILE A 18 -5.17 -0.53 18.55
CA ILE A 18 -5.05 -0.84 19.98
C ILE A 18 -5.21 0.43 20.82
N CYS A 19 -4.60 1.55 20.43
CA CYS A 19 -4.78 2.84 21.10
C CYS A 19 -6.25 3.29 21.10
N ALA A 20 -6.95 3.17 19.96
CA ALA A 20 -8.37 3.51 19.86
C ALA A 20 -9.25 2.64 20.79
N MET A 21 -8.97 1.34 20.87
CA MET A 21 -9.69 0.43 21.77
C MET A 21 -9.42 0.70 23.24
N LEU A 22 -8.18 1.03 23.59
CA LEU A 22 -7.83 1.44 24.95
C LEU A 22 -8.55 2.73 25.34
N ARG A 23 -8.68 3.69 24.40
CA ARG A 23 -9.47 4.92 24.63
C ARG A 23 -10.95 4.63 24.77
N LYS A 24 -11.50 3.70 23.98
CA LYS A 24 -12.90 3.23 24.13
C LYS A 24 -13.16 2.59 25.50
N GLN A 25 -12.16 1.90 26.05
CA GLN A 25 -12.19 1.32 27.41
C GLN A 25 -11.87 2.34 28.52
N GLY A 26 -11.88 3.65 28.23
CA GLY A 26 -11.65 4.71 29.23
C GLY A 26 -10.18 5.00 29.55
N LYS A 27 -9.22 4.32 28.91
CA LYS A 27 -7.78 4.55 29.14
C LYS A 27 -7.25 5.67 28.24
N LYS A 28 -6.95 6.83 28.82
CA LYS A 28 -6.29 7.95 28.13
C LYS A 28 -4.77 7.69 27.99
N ILE A 29 -4.40 6.76 27.12
CA ILE A 29 -2.99 6.45 26.82
C ILE A 29 -2.59 7.12 25.50
N ASN A 30 -1.44 7.79 25.48
CA ASN A 30 -0.88 8.36 24.26
C ASN A 30 -0.43 7.24 23.28
N HIS A 31 -0.70 7.42 21.99
CA HIS A 31 -0.33 6.45 20.94
C HIS A 31 1.18 6.17 20.90
N LYS A 32 2.02 7.14 21.28
CA LYS A 32 3.48 6.98 21.42
C LYS A 32 3.86 5.93 22.46
N ARG A 33 3.15 5.89 23.60
CA ARG A 33 3.37 4.91 24.68
C ARG A 33 2.95 3.51 24.24
N VAL A 34 1.81 3.39 23.58
CA VAL A 34 1.36 2.11 23.00
C VAL A 34 2.38 1.58 21.99
N TYR A 35 2.88 2.44 21.11
CA TYR A 35 3.92 2.08 20.15
C TYR A 35 5.20 1.57 20.83
N ARG A 36 5.70 2.29 21.84
CA ARG A 36 6.90 1.88 22.60
C ARG A 36 6.73 0.51 23.24
N ILE A 37 5.63 0.29 23.97
CA ILE A 37 5.37 -1.00 24.62
C ILE A 37 5.28 -2.12 23.58
N MET A 38 4.58 -1.91 22.47
CA MET A 38 4.50 -2.91 21.40
C MET A 38 5.87 -3.18 20.75
N LYS A 39 6.72 -2.16 20.62
CA LYS A 39 8.08 -2.29 20.07
C LYS A 39 8.98 -3.08 21.01
N GLU A 40 9.00 -2.73 22.30
CA GLU A 40 9.76 -3.42 23.35
C GLU A 40 9.36 -4.90 23.45
N ASN A 41 8.07 -5.20 23.32
CA ASN A 41 7.54 -6.57 23.35
C ASN A 41 7.55 -7.31 22.00
N ARG A 42 8.18 -6.74 20.95
CA ARG A 42 8.23 -7.33 19.59
C ARG A 42 6.85 -7.67 18.98
N LEU A 43 5.79 -6.93 19.35
CA LEU A 43 4.40 -7.13 18.90
C LEU A 43 4.04 -6.38 17.61
N LEU A 44 5.00 -5.66 17.02
CA LEU A 44 4.76 -4.90 15.79
C LEU A 44 4.72 -5.84 14.58
N LEU A 45 3.73 -5.63 13.72
CA LEU A 45 3.59 -6.42 12.50
C LEU A 45 4.74 -6.07 11.55
N LYS A 46 5.51 -7.09 11.13
CA LYS A 46 6.55 -6.91 10.11
C LYS A 46 5.87 -6.63 8.77
N LYS A 47 6.18 -5.48 8.15
CA LYS A 47 5.68 -5.17 6.81
C LYS A 47 6.39 -6.08 5.81
N HIS A 48 5.66 -7.00 5.19
CA HIS A 48 6.21 -7.80 4.09
C HIS A 48 6.23 -6.95 2.82
N ILE A 49 7.30 -6.19 2.61
CA ILE A 49 7.48 -5.41 1.38
C ILE A 49 7.83 -6.40 0.27
N LYS A 50 6.85 -6.78 -0.55
CA LYS A 50 7.12 -7.51 -1.79
C LYS A 50 7.80 -6.53 -2.75
N LYS A 51 9.12 -6.65 -2.93
CA LYS A 51 9.83 -5.93 -3.99
C LYS A 51 9.32 -6.47 -5.33
N ALA A 52 8.90 -5.58 -6.23
CA ALA A 52 8.56 -5.96 -7.60
C ALA A 52 9.84 -6.49 -8.27
N LYS A 53 9.89 -7.79 -8.55
CA LYS A 53 10.98 -8.39 -9.33
C LYS A 53 10.74 -7.99 -10.79
N ARG A 54 11.52 -7.03 -11.31
CA ARG A 54 11.55 -6.73 -12.74
C ARG A 54 12.41 -7.78 -13.42
N SER A 55 11.82 -8.68 -14.20
CA SER A 55 12.57 -9.53 -15.12
C SER A 55 12.92 -8.70 -16.36
N PHE A 56 14.19 -8.72 -16.76
CA PHE A 56 14.58 -8.14 -18.04
C PHE A 56 14.05 -9.04 -19.17
N GLN A 57 13.08 -8.55 -19.93
CA GLN A 57 12.62 -9.21 -21.15
C GLN A 57 13.27 -8.55 -22.36
N ARG A 58 13.72 -9.37 -23.33
CA ARG A 58 14.24 -8.86 -24.60
C ARG A 58 13.10 -8.15 -25.35
N LYS A 59 13.38 -6.97 -25.88
CA LYS A 59 12.44 -6.26 -26.76
C LYS A 59 12.23 -7.07 -28.03
N ILE A 60 11.00 -7.11 -28.53
CA ILE A 60 10.65 -7.76 -29.79
C ILE A 60 11.24 -6.93 -30.94
N VAL A 61 12.03 -7.55 -31.81
CA VAL A 61 12.58 -6.92 -33.01
C VAL A 61 11.76 -7.40 -34.21
N PRO A 62 11.03 -6.51 -34.92
CA PRO A 62 10.28 -6.90 -36.12
C PRO A 62 11.24 -7.19 -37.29
N THR A 63 10.93 -8.19 -38.10
CA THR A 63 11.64 -8.55 -39.34
C THR A 63 11.00 -7.97 -40.59
N ARG A 64 9.75 -7.50 -40.52
CA ARG A 64 9.02 -6.84 -41.62
C ARG A 64 8.10 -5.72 -41.13
N PRO A 65 7.73 -4.75 -41.99
CA PRO A 65 6.73 -3.72 -41.65
C PRO A 65 5.42 -4.33 -41.15
N ARG A 66 4.73 -3.63 -40.24
CA ARG A 66 3.44 -4.03 -39.62
C ARG A 66 3.44 -5.33 -38.81
N GLN A 67 4.61 -5.88 -38.43
CA GLN A 67 4.69 -7.09 -37.62
C GLN A 67 4.48 -6.86 -36.11
N VAL A 68 4.89 -5.69 -35.62
CA VAL A 68 4.71 -5.28 -34.22
C VAL A 68 4.11 -3.88 -34.24
N LEU A 69 2.95 -3.71 -33.61
CA LEU A 69 2.25 -2.44 -33.49
C LEU A 69 2.21 -2.07 -32.02
N GLY A 70 2.76 -0.90 -31.68
CA GLY A 70 2.58 -0.29 -30.38
C GLY A 70 1.43 0.71 -30.48
N ILE A 71 0.39 0.52 -29.68
CA ILE A 71 -0.70 1.49 -29.54
C ILE A 71 -0.56 2.08 -28.15
N ASP A 72 -0.39 3.40 -28.06
CA ASP A 72 -0.38 4.10 -26.78
C ASP A 72 -1.64 4.96 -26.61
N MET A 73 -2.08 5.09 -25.37
CA MET A 73 -3.28 5.83 -25.01
C MET A 73 -2.87 7.15 -24.36
N THR A 74 -3.22 8.26 -25.00
CA THR A 74 -2.96 9.58 -24.44
C THR A 74 -4.23 10.16 -23.83
N LYS A 75 -4.09 10.75 -22.65
CA LYS A 75 -5.16 11.55 -22.04
C LYS A 75 -4.90 13.01 -22.35
N VAL A 76 -5.91 13.64 -22.94
CA VAL A 76 -5.87 15.08 -23.19
C VAL A 76 -6.94 15.76 -22.34
N MET A 77 -6.54 16.86 -21.71
CA MET A 77 -7.45 17.72 -20.95
C MET A 77 -8.13 18.68 -21.92
N THR A 78 -9.45 18.64 -21.96
CA THR A 78 -10.22 19.57 -22.81
C THR A 78 -10.43 20.90 -22.10
N LYS A 79 -10.72 21.96 -22.87
CA LYS A 79 -11.01 23.31 -22.35
C LYS A 79 -12.16 23.33 -21.31
N ASN A 80 -13.06 22.35 -21.38
CA ASN A 80 -14.17 22.16 -20.44
C ASN A 80 -13.79 21.28 -19.23
N VAL A 81 -12.50 21.16 -18.89
CA VAL A 81 -11.96 20.41 -17.74
C VAL A 81 -12.43 18.94 -17.73
N ARG A 82 -12.69 18.37 -18.91
CA ARG A 82 -12.99 16.93 -19.06
C ARG A 82 -11.79 16.22 -19.65
N MET A 83 -11.42 15.10 -19.03
CA MET A 83 -10.38 14.22 -19.55
C MET A 83 -10.96 13.27 -20.59
N ILE A 84 -10.46 13.38 -21.82
CA ILE A 84 -10.79 12.45 -22.91
C ILE A 84 -9.59 11.54 -23.16
N ARG A 85 -9.87 10.27 -23.41
CA ARG A 85 -8.90 9.24 -23.76
C ARG A 85 -9.01 8.98 -25.26
N GLY A 86 -7.91 9.10 -25.98
CA GLY A 86 -7.83 8.81 -27.40
C GLY A 86 -6.58 8.01 -27.74
N ILE A 87 -6.68 7.19 -28.78
CA ILE A 87 -5.53 6.51 -29.36
C ILE A 87 -4.71 7.57 -30.12
N LEU A 88 -3.41 7.66 -29.83
CA LEU A 88 -2.49 8.44 -30.64
C LEU A 88 -2.11 7.60 -31.87
N GLN A 89 -2.42 8.08 -33.07
CA GLN A 89 -1.98 7.48 -34.35
C GLN A 89 -0.92 8.37 -35.00
#